data_AF-H0WBJ7-F1
#
_entry.id   AF-H0WBJ7-F1
#
_cell.length_a   1.000
_cell.length_b   1.000
_cell.length_c   1.000
_cell.angle_alpha   90.00
_cell.angle_beta   90.00
_cell.angle_gamma   90.00
#
_symmetry.space_group_name_H-M   'P 1'
#
loop_
_entity.id
_entity.type
_entity.pdbx_description
1 polymer ?
#
loop_
_entity_poly.entity_id
_entity_poly.type
_entity_poly.pdbx_seq_one_letter_code
_entity_poly.pdbx_strand_id
1 'polypeptide(L)'
;ETLETLIRQAENYTSRLFCNTYRNMALEAAASVQEFFTDVGLYLFGADVSPEEFVNRFFDSLFPLVYNHLINPGVTDSSLEYAECIRMARRDISPFGSIPKRVMGQMGRSLLPSRTFLQALNLAIEVINTTDHLHFSKECSRALLKMQYCPHCQGLTLSKPCMGYCLNVVRGCLAHMAELNPHWHTYIRSLEELSNAMHGTYDVEHVLLNFHLLVNDALLQAHVNGHKLLEQVNKICGHPVRTPTQSPPCSFDPNKEKQGILKTSVRNGEDTLANRRKDFINSLRLYRSFYGGLADQLCVNELAAASRLPCWNGEDLVQRYSVSPNL
;
A
#
# COMPACT_ATOMS: atom_id res chain seq x y z
N GLU A 1 -2.22 0.46 -8.34
CA GLU A 1 -2.12 1.64 -9.23
C GLU A 1 -1.49 2.90 -8.62
N THR A 2 -2.12 3.65 -7.70
CA THR A 2 -1.55 4.92 -7.19
C THR A 2 -0.17 4.72 -6.56
N LEU A 3 -0.01 3.68 -5.73
CA LEU A 3 1.27 3.36 -5.10
C LEU A 3 2.35 2.91 -6.11
N GLU A 4 1.98 2.17 -7.16
CA GLU A 4 2.91 1.78 -8.24
C GLU A 4 3.40 3.01 -9.00
N THR A 5 2.48 3.95 -9.28
CA THR A 5 2.82 5.22 -9.92
C THR A 5 3.77 6.04 -9.05
N LEU A 6 3.55 6.06 -7.73
CA LEU A 6 4.40 6.74 -6.76
C LEU A 6 5.81 6.13 -6.72
N ILE A 7 5.93 4.80 -6.69
CA ILE A 7 7.22 4.09 -6.73
C ILE A 7 7.98 4.46 -8.02
N ARG A 8 7.31 4.38 -9.17
CA ARG A 8 7.91 4.76 -10.47
C ARG A 8 8.34 6.23 -10.50
N GLN A 9 7.60 7.13 -9.86
CA GLN A 9 7.99 8.54 -9.75
C GLN A 9 9.24 8.73 -8.89
N ALA A 10 9.32 8.06 -7.75
CA ALA A 10 10.48 8.09 -6.86
C ALA A 10 11.73 7.52 -7.54
N GLU A 11 11.59 6.43 -8.30
CA GLU A 11 12.64 5.88 -9.16
C GLU A 11 13.10 6.91 -10.17
N ASN A 12 12.19 7.52 -10.92
CA ASN A 12 12.51 8.54 -11.92
C ASN A 12 13.23 9.75 -11.31
N TYR A 13 12.84 10.22 -10.13
CA TYR A 13 13.53 11.33 -9.44
C TYR A 13 14.96 10.94 -9.05
N THR A 14 15.15 9.72 -8.57
CA THR A 14 16.47 9.21 -8.21
C THR A 14 17.35 9.02 -9.45
N SER A 15 16.82 8.47 -10.54
CA SER A 15 17.53 8.35 -11.81
C SER A 15 17.90 9.73 -12.38
N ARG A 16 16.99 10.71 -12.30
CA ARG A 16 17.27 12.10 -12.74
C ARG A 16 18.36 12.76 -11.91
N LEU A 17 18.47 12.49 -10.61
CA LEU A 17 19.57 12.99 -9.78
C LEU A 17 20.91 12.57 -10.38
N PHE A 18 21.07 11.28 -10.70
CA PHE A 18 22.29 10.76 -11.31
C PHE A 18 22.51 11.34 -12.72
N CYS A 19 21.49 11.33 -13.58
CA CYS A 19 21.61 11.85 -14.94
C CYS A 19 21.95 13.34 -15.00
N ASN A 20 21.47 14.15 -14.06
CA ASN A 20 21.67 15.60 -14.10
C ASN A 20 22.93 16.03 -13.34
N THR A 21 23.16 15.46 -12.15
CA THR A 21 24.20 15.93 -11.21
C THR A 21 25.44 15.06 -11.25
N TYR A 22 25.29 13.74 -11.40
CA TYR A 22 26.37 12.76 -11.30
C TYR A 22 26.51 11.94 -12.58
N ARG A 23 26.62 12.65 -13.72
CA ARG A 23 26.55 12.10 -15.08
C ARG A 23 27.48 10.92 -15.34
N ASN A 24 28.70 10.97 -14.80
CA ASN A 24 29.72 9.94 -14.94
C ASN A 24 29.37 8.61 -14.26
N MET A 25 28.45 8.63 -13.28
CA MET A 25 27.99 7.44 -12.55
C MET A 25 26.61 6.95 -13.01
N ALA A 26 25.92 7.69 -13.89
CA ALA A 26 24.50 7.48 -14.15
C ALA A 26 24.18 6.11 -14.76
N LEU A 27 24.99 5.63 -15.71
CA LEU A 27 24.80 4.31 -16.33
C LEU A 27 25.02 3.17 -15.34
N GLU A 28 26.06 3.26 -14.52
CA GLU A 28 26.42 2.23 -13.54
C GLU A 28 25.42 2.20 -12.37
N ALA A 29 24.90 3.37 -11.95
CA ALA A 29 23.93 3.48 -10.87
C ALA A 29 22.51 3.04 -11.27
N ALA A 30 22.17 3.04 -12.56
CA ALA A 30 20.82 2.80 -13.05
C ALA A 30 20.25 1.45 -12.58
N ALA A 31 21.05 0.38 -12.65
CA ALA A 31 20.62 -0.95 -12.23
C ALA A 31 20.31 -0.99 -10.72
N SER A 32 21.16 -0.38 -9.89
CA SER A 32 20.95 -0.34 -8.43
C SER A 32 19.73 0.50 -8.03
N VAL A 33 19.46 1.59 -8.75
CA VAL A 33 18.25 2.40 -8.52
C VAL A 33 17.00 1.61 -8.88
N GLN A 34 16.98 0.97 -10.05
CA GLN A 34 15.85 0.16 -10.50
C GLN A 34 15.58 -1.03 -9.57
N GLU A 35 16.63 -1.76 -9.19
CA GLU A 35 16.54 -2.90 -8.26
C GLU A 35 15.92 -2.45 -6.93
N PHE A 36 16.43 -1.36 -6.35
CA PHE A 36 15.94 -0.83 -5.08
C PHE A 36 14.43 -0.51 -5.10
N PHE A 37 13.95 0.19 -6.13
CA PHE A 37 12.53 0.51 -6.23
C PHE A 37 11.66 -0.70 -6.59
N THR A 38 12.23 -1.70 -7.28
CA THR A 38 11.58 -3.00 -7.48
C THR A 38 11.36 -3.70 -6.13
N ASP A 39 12.38 -3.74 -5.27
CA ASP A 39 12.27 -4.34 -3.93
C ASP A 39 11.28 -3.59 -3.03
N VAL A 40 11.26 -2.26 -3.09
CA VAL A 40 10.26 -1.44 -2.40
C VAL A 40 8.85 -1.82 -2.83
N GLY A 41 8.62 -1.99 -4.14
CA GLY A 41 7.34 -2.47 -4.67
C GLY A 41 7.00 -3.87 -4.18
N LEU A 42 7.92 -4.82 -4.33
CA LEU A 42 7.76 -6.20 -3.87
C LEU A 42 7.37 -6.24 -2.38
N TYR A 43 8.06 -5.48 -1.53
CA TYR A 43 7.75 -5.38 -0.11
C TYR A 43 6.33 -4.87 0.15
N LEU A 44 5.96 -3.75 -0.48
CA LEU A 44 4.66 -3.11 -0.29
C LEU A 44 3.50 -4.01 -0.75
N PHE A 45 3.71 -4.80 -1.81
CA PHE A 45 2.71 -5.72 -2.35
C PHE A 45 2.76 -7.14 -1.76
N GLY A 46 3.52 -7.34 -0.68
CA GLY A 46 3.41 -8.52 0.16
C GLY A 46 4.48 -9.59 -0.01
N ALA A 47 5.51 -9.36 -0.84
CA ALA A 47 6.65 -10.25 -0.91
C ALA A 47 7.49 -10.20 0.39
N ASP A 48 8.16 -11.31 0.71
CA ASP A 48 9.00 -11.42 1.89
C ASP A 48 10.44 -10.94 1.60
N VAL A 49 10.57 -9.62 1.47
CA VAL A 49 11.85 -8.92 1.28
C VAL A 49 12.08 -7.98 2.45
N SER A 50 13.34 -7.82 2.88
CA SER A 50 13.67 -6.98 4.04
C SER A 50 14.01 -5.55 3.65
N PRO A 51 13.34 -4.52 4.24
CA PRO A 51 13.75 -3.12 4.06
C PRO A 51 15.17 -2.81 4.50
N GLU A 52 15.68 -3.50 5.50
CA GLU A 52 17.06 -3.35 5.91
C GLU A 52 18.01 -3.91 4.84
N GLU A 53 17.67 -5.03 4.23
CA GLU A 53 18.52 -5.69 3.25
C GLU A 53 18.64 -4.89 1.96
N PHE A 54 17.51 -4.49 1.34
CA PHE A 54 17.57 -3.75 0.08
C PHE A 54 18.15 -2.32 0.26
N VAL A 55 17.97 -1.69 1.43
CA VAL A 55 18.65 -0.41 1.73
C VAL A 55 20.15 -0.62 1.87
N ASN A 56 20.59 -1.65 2.60
CA ASN A 56 22.01 -1.95 2.71
C ASN A 56 22.62 -2.30 1.36
N ARG A 57 21.94 -3.13 0.55
CA ARG A 57 22.38 -3.53 -0.80
C ARG A 57 22.46 -2.34 -1.75
N PHE A 58 21.59 -1.35 -1.62
CA PHE A 58 21.70 -0.11 -2.39
C PHE A 58 22.98 0.67 -2.03
N PHE A 59 23.27 0.85 -0.73
CA PHE A 59 24.44 1.61 -0.28
C PHE A 59 25.79 0.87 -0.41
N ASP A 60 25.85 -0.41 -0.03
CA ASP A 60 26.16 -1.48 -1.01
C ASP A 60 26.88 -1.10 -2.30
N SER A 61 26.09 -1.22 -3.36
CA SER A 61 26.46 -0.99 -4.75
C SER A 61 26.85 0.46 -5.03
N LEU A 62 26.35 1.43 -4.26
CA LEU A 62 26.65 2.83 -4.48
C LEU A 62 28.09 3.21 -4.09
N PHE A 63 28.65 2.63 -3.03
CA PHE A 63 29.95 3.08 -2.51
C PHE A 63 31.13 2.90 -3.49
N PRO A 64 31.30 1.75 -4.18
CA PRO A 64 32.35 1.61 -5.20
C PRO A 64 32.26 2.67 -6.30
N LEU A 65 31.03 2.99 -6.76
CA LEU A 65 30.81 4.02 -7.78
C LEU A 65 31.27 5.40 -7.29
N VAL A 66 30.84 5.77 -6.09
CA VAL A 66 31.21 7.05 -5.45
C VAL A 66 32.71 7.14 -5.23
N TYR A 67 33.33 6.05 -4.80
CA TYR A 67 34.77 6.02 -4.57
C TYR A 67 35.54 6.27 -5.88
N ASN A 68 35.22 5.54 -6.94
CA ASN A 68 35.93 5.62 -8.21
C ASN A 68 35.73 6.97 -8.93
N HIS A 69 34.54 7.55 -8.82
CA HIS A 69 34.17 8.73 -9.62
C HIS A 69 34.22 10.05 -8.86
N LEU A 70 34.07 10.06 -7.53
CA LEU A 70 34.05 11.29 -6.72
C LEU A 70 35.22 11.41 -5.73
N ILE A 71 35.83 10.31 -5.32
CA ILE A 71 36.90 10.31 -4.29
C ILE A 71 38.28 10.10 -4.92
N ASN A 72 38.41 9.13 -5.83
CA ASN A 72 39.65 8.79 -6.52
C ASN A 72 39.47 8.75 -8.05
N PRO A 73 39.05 9.86 -8.68
CA PRO A 73 38.87 9.94 -10.13
C PRO A 73 40.22 9.79 -10.82
N GLY A 74 40.42 8.67 -11.53
CA GLY A 74 41.69 8.36 -12.21
C GLY A 74 42.10 6.88 -12.14
N VAL A 75 41.37 6.07 -11.37
CA VAL A 75 41.49 4.61 -11.36
C VAL A 75 40.15 4.02 -11.81
N THR A 76 39.94 3.95 -13.11
CA THR A 76 38.67 3.50 -13.71
C THR A 76 38.61 1.99 -13.93
N ASP A 77 39.71 1.27 -13.76
CA ASP A 77 39.80 -0.18 -13.98
C ASP A 77 40.39 -0.89 -12.75
N SER A 78 39.75 -0.69 -11.60
CA SER A 78 40.05 -1.49 -10.42
C SER A 78 39.53 -2.91 -10.62
N SER A 79 40.35 -3.93 -10.33
CA SER A 79 39.92 -5.34 -10.44
C SER A 79 38.58 -5.57 -9.73
N LEU A 80 37.78 -6.51 -10.23
CA LEU A 80 36.50 -6.89 -9.61
C LEU A 80 36.67 -7.18 -8.11
N GLU A 81 37.81 -7.76 -7.74
CA GLU A 81 38.22 -8.04 -6.36
C GLU A 81 38.39 -6.76 -5.52
N TYR A 82 38.95 -5.70 -6.10
CA TYR A 82 39.12 -4.41 -5.42
C TYR A 82 37.78 -3.68 -5.24
N ALA A 83 36.90 -3.72 -6.26
CA ALA A 83 35.55 -3.18 -6.16
C ALA A 83 34.73 -3.90 -5.08
N GLU A 84 34.85 -5.22 -4.99
CA GLU A 84 34.20 -6.02 -3.94
C GLU A 84 34.78 -5.73 -2.55
N CYS A 85 36.09 -5.52 -2.44
CA CYS A 85 36.69 -5.07 -1.17
C CYS A 85 36.12 -3.71 -0.73
N ILE A 86 36.02 -2.73 -1.63
CA ILE A 86 35.43 -1.43 -1.33
C ILE A 86 33.98 -1.61 -0.84
N ARG A 87 33.21 -2.46 -1.55
CA ARG A 87 31.82 -2.79 -1.19
C ARG A 87 31.74 -3.31 0.24
N MET A 88 32.58 -4.26 0.62
CA MET A 88 32.62 -4.81 1.98
C MET A 88 33.08 -3.77 3.03
N ALA A 89 34.10 -2.96 2.70
CA ALA A 89 34.66 -1.94 3.57
C ALA A 89 33.66 -0.81 3.91
N ARG A 90 32.60 -0.64 3.11
CA ARG A 90 31.52 0.35 3.32
C ARG A 90 31.00 0.35 4.75
N ARG A 91 30.81 -0.84 5.36
CA ARG A 91 30.22 -0.99 6.70
C ARG A 91 31.14 -0.44 7.79
N ASP A 92 32.44 -0.72 7.69
CA ASP A 92 33.43 -0.29 8.68
C ASP A 92 33.78 1.20 8.54
N ILE A 93 33.85 1.69 7.31
CA ILE A 93 34.23 3.07 6.99
C ILE A 93 33.05 4.04 7.18
N SER A 94 31.81 3.59 6.93
CA SER A 94 30.60 4.40 6.95
C SER A 94 30.70 5.69 6.11
N PRO A 95 30.97 5.59 4.80
CA PRO A 95 31.24 6.74 3.92
C PRO A 95 30.08 7.74 3.80
N PHE A 96 28.85 7.24 3.97
CA PHE A 96 27.61 8.02 3.92
C PHE A 96 27.12 8.45 5.32
N GLY A 97 27.95 8.25 6.36
CA GLY A 97 27.61 8.53 7.76
C GLY A 97 26.29 7.94 8.23
N SER A 98 25.43 8.77 8.83
CA SER A 98 24.15 8.33 9.41
C SER A 98 23.02 8.18 8.38
N ILE A 99 23.25 8.53 7.11
CA ILE A 99 22.19 8.60 6.10
C ILE A 99 21.57 7.23 5.79
N PRO A 100 22.33 6.14 5.59
CA PRO A 100 21.75 4.81 5.40
C PRO A 100 20.85 4.41 6.58
N LYS A 101 21.25 4.69 7.82
CA LYS A 101 20.44 4.44 9.02
C LYS A 101 19.16 5.29 9.05
N ARG A 102 19.25 6.55 8.61
CA ARG A 102 18.10 7.45 8.48
C ARG A 102 17.11 6.93 7.43
N VAL A 103 17.60 6.48 6.26
CA VAL A 103 16.78 5.86 5.21
C VAL A 103 16.08 4.62 5.76
N MET A 104 16.81 3.68 6.37
CA MET A 104 16.23 2.47 6.97
C MET A 104 15.12 2.81 7.97
N GLY A 105 15.36 3.79 8.86
CA GLY A 105 14.37 4.22 9.84
C GLY A 105 13.13 4.88 9.23
N GLN A 106 13.30 5.70 8.19
CA GLN A 106 12.18 6.34 7.49
C GLN A 106 11.37 5.31 6.70
N MET A 107 12.04 4.42 5.96
CA MET A 107 11.40 3.36 5.18
C MET A 107 10.69 2.36 6.10
N GLY A 108 11.32 1.88 7.16
CA GLY A 108 10.68 0.95 8.09
C GLY A 108 9.41 1.51 8.73
N ARG A 109 9.42 2.79 9.14
CA ARG A 109 8.25 3.47 9.71
C ARG A 109 7.14 3.74 8.69
N SER A 110 7.46 3.76 7.41
CA SER A 110 6.54 4.19 6.36
C SER A 110 5.96 3.01 5.56
N LEU A 111 6.82 2.08 5.18
CA LEU A 111 6.47 0.95 4.32
C LEU A 111 5.64 -0.10 5.07
N LEU A 112 5.96 -0.39 6.34
CA LEU A 112 5.24 -1.43 7.10
C LEU A 112 3.75 -1.07 7.27
N PRO A 113 3.38 0.11 7.81
CA PRO A 113 1.97 0.51 7.87
C PRO A 113 1.28 0.50 6.50
N SER A 114 1.99 0.92 5.44
CA SER A 114 1.47 0.92 4.07
C SER A 114 1.17 -0.48 3.54
N ARG A 115 2.09 -1.44 3.78
CA ARG A 115 1.90 -2.85 3.46
C ARG A 115 0.71 -3.44 4.24
N THR A 116 0.67 -3.23 5.55
CA THR A 116 -0.43 -3.71 6.40
C THR A 116 -1.77 -3.14 5.97
N PHE A 117 -1.81 -1.86 5.58
CA PHE A 117 -3.02 -1.23 5.06
C PHE A 117 -3.51 -1.93 3.79
N LEU A 118 -2.62 -2.18 2.81
CA LEU A 118 -2.99 -2.89 1.58
C LEU A 118 -3.44 -4.33 1.84
N GLN A 119 -2.75 -5.04 2.73
CA GLN A 119 -3.15 -6.39 3.13
C GLN A 119 -4.55 -6.40 3.77
N ALA A 120 -4.84 -5.42 4.63
CA ALA A 120 -6.15 -5.27 5.23
C ALA A 120 -7.23 -4.98 4.18
N LEU A 121 -6.95 -4.20 3.14
CA LEU A 121 -7.88 -3.98 2.02
C LEU A 121 -8.17 -5.27 1.25
N ASN A 122 -7.14 -6.06 0.94
CA ASN A 122 -7.31 -7.35 0.26
C ASN A 122 -8.14 -8.33 1.10
N LEU A 123 -7.93 -8.35 2.42
CA LEU A 123 -8.74 -9.15 3.33
C LEU A 123 -10.22 -8.73 3.31
N ALA A 124 -10.53 -7.43 3.26
CA ALA A 124 -11.92 -7.00 3.13
C ALA A 124 -12.55 -7.47 1.83
N ILE A 125 -11.81 -7.45 0.71
CA ILE A 125 -12.30 -7.96 -0.57
C ILE A 125 -12.62 -9.46 -0.46
N GLU A 126 -11.73 -10.24 0.17
CA GLU A 126 -11.93 -11.67 0.37
C GLU A 126 -13.16 -11.95 1.25
N VAL A 127 -13.33 -11.21 2.36
CA VAL A 127 -14.49 -11.33 3.24
C VAL A 127 -15.77 -10.99 2.47
N ILE A 128 -15.81 -9.86 1.75
CA ILE A 128 -16.98 -9.45 0.96
C ILE A 128 -17.35 -10.52 -0.06
N ASN A 129 -16.39 -10.97 -0.88
CA ASN A 129 -16.63 -12.00 -1.90
C ASN A 129 -17.11 -13.33 -1.31
N THR A 130 -16.53 -13.74 -0.17
CA THR A 130 -16.98 -14.95 0.53
C THR A 130 -18.42 -14.80 1.02
N THR A 131 -18.76 -13.61 1.53
CA THR A 131 -20.10 -13.31 2.05
C THR A 131 -21.15 -13.02 0.99
N ASP A 132 -20.77 -12.88 -0.28
CA ASP A 132 -21.69 -12.71 -1.41
C ASP A 132 -22.32 -14.06 -1.82
N HIS A 133 -21.64 -15.18 -1.53
CA HIS A 133 -22.06 -16.52 -1.91
C HIS A 133 -22.68 -17.30 -0.75
N LEU A 134 -23.71 -16.74 -0.12
CA LEU A 134 -24.37 -17.37 1.03
C LEU A 134 -25.28 -18.52 0.63
N HIS A 135 -25.11 -19.65 1.33
CA HIS A 135 -26.00 -20.79 1.23
C HIS A 135 -27.07 -20.74 2.32
N PHE A 136 -28.33 -20.62 1.91
CA PHE A 136 -29.46 -20.68 2.83
C PHE A 136 -29.83 -22.12 3.18
N SER A 137 -30.13 -22.36 4.45
CA SER A 137 -30.64 -23.67 4.91
C SER A 137 -32.03 -23.95 4.34
N LYS A 138 -32.44 -25.23 4.34
CA LYS A 138 -33.79 -25.63 3.92
C LYS A 138 -34.86 -24.98 4.81
N GLU A 139 -34.55 -24.79 6.08
CA GLU A 139 -35.39 -24.14 7.08
C GLU A 139 -35.58 -22.66 6.74
N CYS A 140 -34.50 -21.96 6.39
CA CYS A 140 -34.56 -20.56 5.92
C CYS A 140 -35.40 -20.46 4.65
N SER A 141 -35.14 -21.31 3.64
CA SER A 141 -35.92 -21.31 2.39
C SER A 141 -37.41 -21.52 2.64
N ARG A 142 -37.77 -22.43 3.55
CA ARG A 142 -39.16 -22.67 3.95
C ARG A 142 -39.77 -21.47 4.67
N ALA A 143 -39.02 -20.83 5.57
CA ALA A 143 -39.47 -19.66 6.31
C ALA A 143 -39.69 -18.45 5.38
N LEU A 144 -38.76 -18.20 4.45
CA LEU A 144 -38.90 -17.16 3.42
C LEU A 144 -40.09 -17.42 2.51
N LEU A 145 -40.30 -18.67 2.06
CA LEU A 145 -41.45 -19.03 1.24
C LEU A 145 -42.77 -18.83 1.98
N LYS A 146 -42.83 -19.21 3.28
CA LYS A 146 -44.00 -18.95 4.13
C LYS A 146 -44.26 -17.46 4.34
N MET A 147 -43.19 -16.68 4.46
CA MET A 147 -43.29 -15.24 4.67
C MET A 147 -43.74 -14.48 3.42
N GLN A 148 -43.21 -14.82 2.24
CA GLN A 148 -43.48 -14.08 1.00
C GLN A 148 -44.66 -14.65 0.20
N TYR A 149 -44.77 -15.98 0.07
CA TYR A 149 -45.63 -16.59 -0.97
C TYR A 149 -46.87 -17.30 -0.42
N CYS A 150 -46.88 -17.80 0.81
CA CYS A 150 -48.08 -18.42 1.38
C CYS A 150 -49.35 -17.55 1.38
N PRO A 151 -49.31 -16.22 1.56
CA PRO A 151 -50.52 -15.39 1.45
C PRO A 151 -51.19 -15.50 0.08
N HIS A 152 -50.39 -15.61 -0.99
CA HIS A 152 -50.92 -15.77 -2.35
C HIS A 152 -51.71 -17.07 -2.50
N CYS A 153 -51.28 -18.15 -1.86
CA CYS A 153 -52.00 -19.43 -1.84
C CYS A 153 -53.34 -19.34 -1.10
N GLN A 154 -53.50 -18.37 -0.20
CA GLN A 154 -54.74 -18.08 0.50
C GLN A 154 -55.58 -16.97 -0.18
N GLY A 155 -55.19 -16.51 -1.37
CA GLY A 155 -55.88 -15.44 -2.10
C GLY A 155 -55.50 -14.02 -1.68
N LEU A 156 -54.52 -13.84 -0.78
CA LEU A 156 -54.06 -12.56 -0.25
C LEU A 156 -52.87 -11.99 -1.04
N THR A 157 -53.03 -11.82 -2.35
CA THR A 157 -51.92 -11.54 -3.29
C THR A 157 -51.28 -10.16 -3.18
N LEU A 158 -51.91 -9.20 -2.49
CA LEU A 158 -51.39 -7.84 -2.28
C LEU A 158 -50.81 -7.65 -0.87
N SER A 159 -50.86 -8.67 -0.03
CA SER A 159 -50.39 -8.57 1.35
C SER A 159 -48.86 -8.65 1.42
N LYS A 160 -48.26 -7.81 2.25
CA LYS A 160 -46.83 -7.87 2.61
C LYS A 160 -46.67 -8.40 4.04
N PRO A 161 -45.54 -9.07 4.35
CA PRO A 161 -45.25 -9.50 5.72
C PRO A 161 -45.15 -8.31 6.67
N CYS A 162 -45.55 -8.52 7.91
CA CYS A 162 -45.34 -7.56 8.98
C CYS A 162 -43.84 -7.33 9.22
N MET A 163 -43.45 -6.10 9.58
CA MET A 163 -42.06 -5.75 9.84
C MET A 163 -41.36 -6.70 10.83
N GLY A 164 -41.97 -6.95 11.99
CA GLY A 164 -41.40 -7.85 13.00
C GLY A 164 -41.29 -9.30 12.51
N TYR A 165 -42.25 -9.77 11.71
CA TYR A 165 -42.19 -11.11 11.13
C TYR A 165 -41.06 -11.21 10.11
N CYS A 166 -40.93 -10.19 9.24
CA CYS A 166 -39.84 -10.09 8.30
C CYS A 166 -38.48 -10.13 8.98
N LEU A 167 -38.29 -9.28 10.00
CA LEU A 167 -37.04 -9.22 10.75
C LEU A 167 -36.72 -10.57 11.41
N ASN A 168 -37.70 -11.25 12.00
CA ASN A 168 -37.47 -12.57 12.61
C ASN A 168 -36.99 -13.60 11.59
N VAL A 169 -37.67 -13.70 10.44
CA VAL A 169 -37.30 -14.65 9.38
C VAL A 169 -35.94 -14.32 8.79
N VAL A 170 -35.71 -13.06 8.39
CA VAL A 170 -34.48 -12.65 7.71
C VAL A 170 -33.28 -12.68 8.65
N ARG A 171 -33.42 -12.30 9.93
CA ARG A 171 -32.33 -12.45 10.92
C ARG A 171 -32.00 -13.90 11.19
N GLY A 172 -32.99 -14.79 11.23
CA GLY A 172 -32.76 -16.24 11.33
C GLY A 172 -31.96 -16.78 10.14
N CYS A 173 -32.32 -16.34 8.93
CA CYS A 173 -31.60 -16.70 7.70
C CYS A 173 -30.16 -16.15 7.66
N LEU A 174 -29.93 -14.94 8.17
CA LEU A 174 -28.64 -14.25 8.17
C LEU A 174 -27.87 -14.41 9.49
N ALA A 175 -28.21 -15.39 10.33
CA ALA A 175 -27.61 -15.54 11.66
C ALA A 175 -26.08 -15.65 11.61
N HIS A 176 -25.54 -16.52 10.74
CA HIS A 176 -24.10 -16.68 10.54
C HIS A 176 -23.42 -15.40 10.05
N MET A 177 -24.13 -14.58 9.26
CA MET A 177 -23.63 -13.29 8.79
C MET A 177 -23.58 -12.25 9.89
N ALA A 178 -24.55 -12.28 10.80
CA ALA A 178 -24.58 -11.37 11.94
C ALA A 178 -23.38 -11.60 12.88
N GLU A 179 -22.81 -12.81 12.94
CA GLU A 179 -21.61 -13.12 13.71
C GLU A 179 -20.36 -12.37 13.21
N LEU A 180 -20.31 -12.02 11.92
CA LEU A 180 -19.21 -11.22 11.35
C LEU A 180 -19.27 -9.75 11.78
N ASN A 181 -20.44 -9.26 12.19
CA ASN A 181 -20.66 -7.85 12.49
C ASN A 181 -19.67 -7.25 13.52
N PRO A 182 -19.40 -7.85 14.71
CA PRO A 182 -18.41 -7.33 15.65
C PRO A 182 -16.98 -7.31 15.09
N HIS A 183 -16.61 -8.33 14.29
CA HIS A 183 -15.31 -8.41 13.66
C HIS A 183 -15.15 -7.34 12.57
N TRP A 184 -16.17 -7.14 11.73
CA TRP A 184 -16.23 -6.10 10.71
C TRP A 184 -16.16 -4.68 11.32
N HIS A 185 -16.88 -4.44 12.41
CA HIS A 185 -16.80 -3.17 13.16
C HIS A 185 -15.40 -2.90 13.69
N THR A 186 -14.72 -3.93 14.18
CA THR A 186 -13.36 -3.83 14.70
C THR A 186 -12.36 -3.62 13.57
N TYR A 187 -12.51 -4.35 12.47
CA TYR A 187 -11.70 -4.21 11.26
C TYR A 187 -11.73 -2.77 10.72
N ILE A 188 -12.92 -2.18 10.50
CA ILE A 188 -13.04 -0.81 9.97
C ILE A 188 -12.41 0.20 10.92
N ARG A 189 -12.61 0.04 12.24
CA ARG A 189 -11.99 0.91 13.24
C ARG A 189 -10.46 0.81 13.21
N SER A 190 -9.91 -0.41 13.22
CA SER A 190 -8.47 -0.62 13.19
C SER A 190 -7.84 -0.10 11.89
N LEU A 191 -8.53 -0.25 10.77
CA LEU A 191 -8.07 0.28 9.49
C LEU A 191 -8.07 1.82 9.47
N GLU A 192 -9.07 2.44 10.08
CA GLU A 192 -9.13 3.88 10.29
C GLU A 192 -7.99 4.39 11.18
N GLU A 193 -7.74 3.73 12.31
CA GLU A 193 -6.62 4.05 13.21
C GLU A 193 -5.28 3.94 12.49
N LEU A 194 -5.07 2.89 11.70
CA LEU A 194 -3.88 2.70 10.88
C LEU A 194 -3.75 3.82 9.83
N SER A 195 -4.83 4.14 9.10
CA SER A 195 -4.85 5.22 8.11
C SER A 195 -4.45 6.58 8.68
N ASN A 196 -4.92 6.87 9.91
CA ASN A 196 -4.55 8.08 10.63
C ASN A 196 -3.08 8.06 11.06
N ALA A 197 -2.58 6.93 11.55
CA ALA A 197 -1.17 6.76 11.94
C ALA A 197 -0.19 6.84 10.76
N MET A 198 -0.64 6.53 9.54
CA MET A 198 0.14 6.68 8.31
C MET A 198 0.36 8.14 7.89
N HIS A 199 -0.40 9.09 8.45
CA HIS A 199 -0.24 10.51 8.15
C HIS A 199 0.93 11.14 8.93
N GLY A 200 1.69 12.02 8.29
CA GLY A 200 2.73 12.83 8.93
C GLY A 200 4.09 12.75 8.24
N THR A 201 5.17 12.94 9.01
CA THR A 201 6.56 13.06 8.50
C THR A 201 7.12 11.79 7.86
N TYR A 202 6.46 10.65 8.06
CA TYR A 202 6.84 9.36 7.50
C TYR A 202 5.74 8.80 6.58
N ASP A 203 4.89 9.66 6.00
CA ASP A 203 3.98 9.23 4.94
C ASP A 203 4.79 8.65 3.76
N VAL A 204 4.34 7.52 3.21
CA VAL A 204 5.06 6.79 2.15
C VAL A 204 5.26 7.62 0.90
N GLU A 205 4.32 8.51 0.60
CA GLU A 205 4.46 9.48 -0.46
C GLU A 205 5.64 10.40 -0.24
N HIS A 206 5.76 10.93 0.98
CA HIS A 206 6.85 11.82 1.35
C HIS A 206 8.20 11.08 1.37
N VAL A 207 8.27 9.90 1.98
CA VAL A 207 9.53 9.15 2.10
C VAL A 207 10.05 8.71 0.74
N LEU A 208 9.19 8.17 -0.13
CA LEU A 208 9.60 7.71 -1.45
C LEU A 208 10.01 8.87 -2.36
N LEU A 209 9.19 9.93 -2.45
CA LEU A 209 9.50 11.05 -3.36
C LEU A 209 10.75 11.83 -2.94
N ASN A 210 11.08 11.86 -1.65
CA ASN A 210 12.28 12.54 -1.14
C ASN A 210 13.50 11.62 -1.02
N PHE A 211 13.41 10.35 -1.42
CA PHE A 211 14.55 9.43 -1.36
C PHE A 211 15.77 9.96 -2.12
N HIS A 212 15.57 10.53 -3.32
CA HIS A 212 16.64 11.13 -4.11
C HIS A 212 17.42 12.22 -3.35
N LEU A 213 16.76 13.00 -2.48
CA LEU A 213 17.45 14.01 -1.66
C LEU A 213 18.38 13.36 -0.63
N LEU A 214 17.95 12.25 -0.02
CA LEU A 214 18.79 11.49 0.91
C LEU A 214 19.99 10.85 0.20
N VAL A 215 19.79 10.37 -1.04
CA VAL A 215 20.90 9.90 -1.89
C VAL A 215 21.87 11.04 -2.18
N ASN A 216 21.37 12.22 -2.55
CA ASN A 216 22.23 13.37 -2.80
C ASN A 216 23.03 13.80 -1.55
N ASP A 217 22.39 13.85 -0.38
CA ASP A 217 23.07 14.12 0.89
C ASP A 217 24.18 13.10 1.16
N ALA A 218 23.95 11.82 0.85
CA ALA A 218 24.94 10.75 1.04
C ALA A 218 26.15 10.96 0.13
N LEU A 219 25.91 11.28 -1.14
CA LEU A 219 26.95 11.56 -2.12
C LEU A 219 27.79 12.78 -1.73
N LEU A 220 27.13 13.87 -1.31
CA LEU A 220 27.81 15.07 -0.81
C LEU A 220 28.64 14.77 0.43
N GLN A 221 28.10 14.00 1.38
CA GLN A 221 28.81 13.62 2.60
C GLN A 221 30.07 12.79 2.30
N ALA A 222 29.97 11.84 1.37
CA ALA A 222 31.12 11.05 0.94
C ALA A 222 32.18 11.92 0.23
N HIS A 223 31.74 12.84 -0.63
CA HIS A 223 32.64 13.74 -1.35
C HIS A 223 33.40 14.68 -0.39
N VAL A 224 32.73 15.29 0.59
CA VAL A 224 33.35 16.17 1.59
C VAL A 224 34.40 15.42 2.43
N ASN A 225 34.16 14.14 2.73
CA ASN A 225 35.10 13.31 3.50
C ASN A 225 36.11 12.56 2.62
N GLY A 226 36.20 12.86 1.32
CA GLY A 226 36.92 12.07 0.33
C GLY A 226 38.36 11.72 0.72
N HIS A 227 39.14 12.68 1.21
CA HIS A 227 40.53 12.42 1.61
C HIS A 227 40.65 11.39 2.74
N LYS A 228 39.79 11.49 3.76
CA LYS A 228 39.77 10.54 4.87
C LYS A 228 39.32 9.15 4.38
N LEU A 229 38.32 9.11 3.51
CA LEU A 229 37.81 7.86 2.94
C LEU A 229 38.87 7.17 2.07
N LEU A 230 39.63 7.93 1.29
CA LEU A 230 40.75 7.43 0.49
C LEU A 230 41.80 6.73 1.37
N GLU A 231 42.22 7.35 2.47
CA GLU A 231 43.18 6.76 3.40
C GLU A 231 42.64 5.48 4.06
N GLN A 232 41.37 5.50 4.50
CA GLN A 232 40.71 4.36 5.13
C GLN A 232 40.55 3.18 4.16
N VAL A 233 40.13 3.44 2.91
CA VAL A 233 40.03 2.41 1.88
C VAL A 233 41.40 1.85 1.53
N ASN A 234 42.42 2.69 1.34
CA ASN A 234 43.78 2.22 1.05
C ASN A 234 44.36 1.36 2.18
N LYS A 235 43.96 1.62 3.44
CA LYS A 235 44.37 0.81 4.60
C LYS A 235 43.70 -0.57 4.62
N ILE A 236 42.44 -0.67 4.17
CA ILE A 236 41.67 -1.92 4.20
C ILE A 236 41.89 -2.75 2.94
N CYS A 237 41.81 -2.12 1.77
CA CYS A 237 41.84 -2.76 0.45
C CYS A 237 43.18 -2.68 -0.27
N GLY A 238 44.15 -1.91 0.26
CA GLY A 238 45.41 -1.66 -0.41
C GLY A 238 45.31 -0.58 -1.49
N HIS A 239 46.39 -0.39 -2.26
CA HIS A 239 46.42 0.63 -3.30
C HIS A 239 45.90 0.06 -4.62
N PRO A 240 45.11 0.82 -5.39
CA PRO A 240 44.64 0.37 -6.68
C PRO A 240 45.79 0.24 -7.70
N VAL A 241 45.73 -0.80 -8.53
CA VAL A 241 46.60 -0.93 -9.71
C VAL A 241 46.14 0.09 -10.75
N ARG A 242 47.01 1.02 -11.14
CA ARG A 242 46.67 2.11 -12.07
C ARG A 242 46.87 1.66 -13.52
N THR A 243 45.78 1.43 -14.23
CA THR A 243 45.75 1.38 -15.71
C THR A 243 45.03 2.64 -16.22
N PRO A 244 45.67 3.47 -17.06
CA PRO A 244 45.02 4.65 -17.63
C PRO A 244 44.07 4.22 -18.74
N THR A 245 42.76 4.39 -18.53
CA THR A 245 41.76 4.20 -19.60
C THR A 245 40.77 5.35 -19.58
N GLN A 246 40.62 6.01 -20.73
CA GLN A 246 39.63 7.07 -20.95
C GLN A 246 38.25 6.43 -21.15
N SER A 247 37.31 6.74 -20.27
CA SER A 247 35.91 6.37 -20.46
C SER A 247 35.28 7.21 -21.58
N PRO A 248 34.49 6.60 -22.48
CA PRO A 248 33.86 7.35 -23.57
C PRO A 248 32.74 8.26 -23.04
N PRO A 249 32.52 9.45 -23.64
CA PRO A 249 31.37 10.27 -23.34
C PRO A 249 30.10 9.61 -23.86
N CYS A 250 29.02 9.71 -23.08
CA CYS A 250 27.69 9.24 -23.47
C CYS A 250 27.24 9.92 -24.78
N SER A 251 26.84 9.14 -25.77
CA SER A 251 26.06 9.58 -26.93
C SER A 251 24.59 9.25 -26.70
N PHE A 252 23.80 10.28 -26.37
CA PHE A 252 22.34 10.22 -26.46
C PHE A 252 21.82 11.34 -27.36
N ASP A 253 20.93 10.94 -28.27
CA ASP A 253 20.36 11.73 -29.37
C ASP A 253 19.44 12.85 -28.83
N PRO A 254 19.72 14.14 -29.08
CA PRO A 254 18.92 15.26 -28.58
C PRO A 254 17.49 15.34 -29.16
N ASN A 255 17.15 14.51 -30.15
CA ASN A 255 15.96 14.71 -30.98
C ASN A 255 14.68 13.98 -30.53
N LYS A 256 14.61 13.50 -29.28
CA LYS A 256 13.35 13.03 -28.66
C LYS A 256 12.83 13.92 -27.53
N GLU A 257 13.23 15.19 -27.48
CA GLU A 257 12.59 16.20 -26.63
C GLU A 257 11.92 17.31 -27.48
N LYS A 258 10.79 16.97 -28.09
CA LYS A 258 9.73 17.96 -28.39
C LYS A 258 8.35 17.44 -27.98
N GLN A 259 8.26 16.86 -26.79
CA GLN A 259 7.02 16.88 -26.00
C GLN A 259 7.34 16.50 -24.57
N GLY A 260 7.39 17.50 -23.67
CA GLY A 260 7.65 17.20 -22.26
C GLY A 260 8.13 18.34 -21.36
N ILE A 261 8.25 19.59 -21.81
CA ILE A 261 8.18 20.73 -20.88
C ILE A 261 6.71 20.85 -20.45
N LEU A 262 6.30 19.96 -19.56
CA LEU A 262 5.13 20.14 -18.74
C LEU A 262 5.66 20.30 -17.33
N LYS A 263 5.65 21.57 -16.92
CA LYS A 263 5.20 22.05 -15.61
C LYS A 263 5.51 21.06 -14.49
N THR A 264 6.31 21.48 -13.52
CA THR A 264 6.06 21.12 -12.12
C THR A 264 4.54 21.15 -11.97
N SER A 265 3.90 19.99 -12.01
CA SER A 265 2.47 19.97 -11.77
C SER A 265 2.44 20.37 -10.33
N VAL A 266 1.94 21.58 -10.09
CA VAL A 266 1.33 21.91 -8.82
C VAL A 266 0.30 20.80 -8.69
N ARG A 267 0.70 19.73 -8.00
CA ARG A 267 -0.14 18.58 -7.79
C ARG A 267 -1.33 19.17 -7.06
N ASN A 268 -2.50 19.15 -7.70
CA ASN A 268 -3.73 19.47 -7.01
C ASN A 268 -3.71 18.64 -5.74
N GLY A 269 -3.79 19.28 -4.57
CA GLY A 269 -3.66 18.59 -3.29
C GLY A 269 -4.61 17.39 -3.20
N GLU A 270 -5.73 17.45 -3.92
CA GLU A 270 -6.75 16.41 -4.12
C GLU A 270 -6.23 15.04 -4.60
N ASP A 271 -5.13 14.97 -5.37
CA ASP A 271 -4.62 13.70 -5.94
C ASP A 271 -3.51 13.01 -5.10
N THR A 272 -3.35 13.40 -3.85
CA THR A 272 -2.39 12.74 -2.94
C THR A 272 -2.84 11.34 -2.53
N LEU A 273 -1.88 10.44 -2.29
CA LEU A 273 -2.19 9.11 -1.76
C LEU A 273 -2.90 9.23 -0.40
N ALA A 274 -2.50 10.22 0.41
CA ALA A 274 -3.12 10.53 1.68
C ALA A 274 -4.60 10.91 1.54
N ASN A 275 -4.96 11.76 0.56
CA ASN A 275 -6.35 12.15 0.34
C ASN A 275 -7.21 10.99 -0.15
N ARG A 276 -6.73 10.21 -1.14
CA ARG A 276 -7.44 9.01 -1.60
C ARG A 276 -7.66 8.00 -0.47
N ARG A 277 -6.66 7.79 0.38
CA ARG A 277 -6.75 6.95 1.57
C ARG A 277 -7.82 7.46 2.54
N LYS A 278 -7.84 8.78 2.81
CA LYS A 278 -8.82 9.42 3.69
C LYS A 278 -10.24 9.31 3.15
N ASP A 279 -10.45 9.59 1.87
CA ASP A 279 -11.75 9.53 1.21
C ASP A 279 -12.33 8.10 1.18
N PHE A 280 -11.45 7.12 0.91
CA PHE A 280 -11.82 5.71 1.02
C PHE A 280 -12.28 5.35 2.44
N ILE A 281 -11.53 5.74 3.48
CA ILE A 281 -11.91 5.44 4.86
C ILE A 281 -13.21 6.14 5.25
N ASN A 282 -13.42 7.38 4.84
CA ASN A 282 -14.68 8.10 5.08
C ASN A 282 -15.87 7.36 4.45
N SER A 283 -15.68 6.81 3.26
CA SER A 283 -16.70 6.03 2.55
C SER A 283 -16.95 4.68 3.24
N LEU A 284 -15.88 3.98 3.62
CA LEU A 284 -15.96 2.67 4.28
C LEU A 284 -16.68 2.74 5.64
N ARG A 285 -16.51 3.83 6.39
CA ARG A 285 -17.20 4.05 7.68
C ARG A 285 -18.72 3.95 7.58
N LEU A 286 -19.31 4.35 6.45
CA LEU A 286 -20.75 4.26 6.23
C LEU A 286 -21.26 2.81 6.26
N TYR A 287 -20.38 1.85 5.94
CA TYR A 287 -20.68 0.43 5.90
C TYR A 287 -20.26 -0.31 7.17
N ARG A 288 -19.95 0.41 8.26
CA ARG A 288 -19.51 -0.19 9.52
C ARG A 288 -20.50 -1.19 10.09
N SER A 289 -21.80 -0.89 9.96
CA SER A 289 -22.88 -1.75 10.44
C SER A 289 -23.56 -2.55 9.35
N PHE A 290 -22.89 -2.76 8.20
CA PHE A 290 -23.45 -3.47 7.05
C PHE A 290 -24.01 -4.84 7.45
N TYR A 291 -23.17 -5.75 7.97
CA TYR A 291 -23.60 -7.12 8.31
C TYR A 291 -24.65 -7.19 9.41
N GLY A 292 -24.65 -6.26 10.37
CA GLY A 292 -25.69 -6.17 11.39
C GLY A 292 -27.01 -5.55 10.90
N GLY A 293 -26.96 -4.75 9.84
CA GLY A 293 -28.11 -3.99 9.33
C GLY A 293 -28.79 -4.58 8.10
N LEU A 294 -28.27 -5.67 7.52
CA LEU A 294 -28.80 -6.29 6.29
C LEU A 294 -30.28 -6.66 6.41
N ALA A 295 -30.67 -7.31 7.51
CA ALA A 295 -32.05 -7.74 7.71
C ALA A 295 -33.01 -6.54 7.77
N ASP A 296 -32.61 -5.48 8.48
CA ASP A 296 -33.37 -4.25 8.59
C ASP A 296 -33.50 -3.54 7.23
N GLN A 297 -32.42 -3.46 6.46
CA GLN A 297 -32.43 -2.85 5.12
C GLN A 297 -33.34 -3.60 4.14
N LEU A 298 -33.25 -4.93 4.09
CA LEU A 298 -34.10 -5.76 3.23
C LEU A 298 -35.59 -5.64 3.62
N CYS A 299 -35.88 -5.71 4.92
CA CYS A 299 -37.26 -5.63 5.39
C CYS A 299 -37.87 -4.24 5.19
N VAL A 300 -37.13 -3.17 5.45
CA VAL A 300 -37.63 -1.79 5.29
C VAL A 300 -37.82 -1.41 3.83
N ASN A 301 -36.89 -1.77 2.95
CA ASN A 301 -36.89 -1.28 1.59
C ASN A 301 -37.73 -2.14 0.64
N GLU A 302 -37.78 -3.46 0.85
CA GLU A 302 -38.30 -4.39 -0.16
C GLU A 302 -39.46 -5.23 0.37
N LEU A 303 -39.25 -5.88 1.52
CA LEU A 303 -40.06 -7.05 1.90
C LEU A 303 -41.28 -6.69 2.76
N ALA A 304 -41.14 -5.84 3.76
CA ALA A 304 -42.19 -5.64 4.75
C ALA A 304 -43.25 -4.61 4.33
N ALA A 305 -44.43 -4.71 4.94
CA ALA A 305 -45.47 -3.71 4.83
C ALA A 305 -45.03 -2.40 5.53
N ALA A 306 -45.47 -1.26 4.99
CA ALA A 306 -45.30 0.03 5.65
C ALA A 306 -46.06 0.06 6.99
N SER A 307 -45.58 0.91 7.90
CA SER A 307 -46.19 1.05 9.23
C SER A 307 -47.68 1.41 9.13
N ARG A 308 -48.52 0.71 9.92
CA ARG A 308 -49.98 0.91 10.03
C ARG A 308 -50.84 0.36 8.89
N LEU A 309 -50.27 -0.41 7.96
CA LEU A 309 -51.06 -1.21 7.03
C LEU A 309 -51.32 -2.61 7.60
N PRO A 310 -52.46 -3.24 7.30
CA PRO A 310 -52.67 -4.66 7.57
C PRO A 310 -51.57 -5.48 6.91
N CYS A 311 -51.00 -6.43 7.64
CA CYS A 311 -49.83 -7.18 7.21
C CYS A 311 -49.95 -8.65 7.56
N TRP A 312 -49.21 -9.49 6.83
CA TRP A 312 -49.16 -10.93 7.02
C TRP A 312 -48.23 -11.31 8.19
N ASN A 313 -48.72 -12.09 9.15
CA ASN A 313 -47.92 -12.57 10.29
C ASN A 313 -47.37 -14.00 10.13
N GLY A 314 -47.70 -14.69 9.04
CA GLY A 314 -47.39 -16.11 8.83
C GLY A 314 -48.61 -17.03 8.86
N GLU A 315 -49.77 -16.55 9.30
CA GLU A 315 -51.01 -17.34 9.37
C GLU A 315 -52.21 -16.57 8.81
N ASP A 316 -52.32 -15.27 9.13
CA ASP A 316 -53.43 -14.41 8.73
C ASP A 316 -53.02 -12.93 8.59
N LEU A 317 -53.97 -12.09 8.14
CA LEU A 317 -53.81 -10.64 8.15
C LEU A 317 -54.07 -10.05 9.54
N VAL A 318 -53.10 -9.27 10.04
CA VAL A 318 -53.18 -8.61 11.33
C VAL A 318 -52.87 -7.12 11.23
N GLN A 319 -53.37 -6.35 12.20
CA GLN A 319 -53.02 -4.94 12.36
C GLN A 319 -51.61 -4.75 12.97
N ARG A 320 -51.14 -5.73 13.78
CA ARG A 320 -49.81 -5.73 14.39
C ARG A 320 -49.29 -7.16 14.58
N TYR A 321 -47.99 -7.33 14.44
CA TYR A 321 -47.28 -8.56 14.74
C TYR A 321 -46.84 -8.58 16.21
N SER A 322 -47.26 -9.60 16.96
CA SER A 322 -46.78 -9.92 18.31
C SER A 322 -46.07 -11.26 18.27
N VAL A 323 -44.82 -11.31 18.73
CA VAL A 323 -44.11 -12.58 18.92
C VAL A 323 -44.72 -13.28 20.12
N SER A 324 -45.31 -14.46 19.93
CA SER A 324 -45.81 -15.28 21.03
C SER A 324 -44.64 -15.67 21.96
N PRO A 325 -44.73 -15.54 23.30
CA PRO A 325 -43.59 -15.74 24.21
C PRO A 325 -43.08 -17.18 24.35
N ASN A 326 -43.59 -18.14 23.59
CA ASN A 326 -43.31 -19.56 23.80
C ASN A 326 -42.83 -20.22 22.50
N LEU A 327 -41.50 -20.30 22.34
CA LEU A 327 -40.79 -21.48 21.81
C LEU A 327 -39.31 -21.38 22.14
#